data_AF-A0A7Y6PKJ2-F1
#
_entry.id   AF-A0A7Y6PKJ2-F1
#
_cell.length_a   1.000
_cell.length_b   1.000
_cell.length_c   1.000
_cell.angle_alpha   90.00
_cell.angle_beta   90.00
_cell.angle_gamma   90.00
#
_symmetry.space_group_name_H-M   'P 1'
#
loop_
_entity.id
_entity.type
_entity.pdbx_description
1 polymer ?
#
loop_
_entity_poly.entity_id
_entity_poly.type
_entity_poly.pdbx_seq_one_letter_code
_entity_poly.pdbx_strand_id
1 'polypeptide(L)'
;MPLTLAFRAGLALVLMAIYFALAAGVIVGLCWVGQWFLRVLAAGHGSIWFLALAIGSFIAAGVILWSTFPRFDKFEPPGPEVTAEEQPALFAEIARICALTGEQLPRHVYLMFAMNAFVAQRGGIMGFGSQRVMGVGLPLMRVLQVSELRAVLAHEMGHFAAGDTRLSPWIYKTRNAIARTEINLVRVARKAAEVATLIYWLFRIVIAPFKWFGIAFMRITQSISRAQELSADRLAARIAGPEQLVEGFKKTHGGSLAHQLFLSTELSPLVEDGRLPPVGEGFSKFLETPLAAKMLEDVVAGALEDTDHDPYDSHPPLRERVEALESVDWEAIEIDPRPAIVLVENAEAIEHRLVAASIAREVTPITWEEVGQWWIARWRMTAERVARSAGALTVATIPSAPHQLRRLCEAIEGTDTASKIPNERLTEWAQPVLGTALCVAMMNAGFTLETGIGEPVHARRDGLTLEPFVDMSRYLAGELSADDWRKLWADVGLADYRLGS
;
A
#
# COMPACT_ATOMS: atom_id res chain seq x y z
N MET A 1 -11.21 -7.72 35.76
CA MET A 1 -12.55 -8.11 35.27
C MET A 1 -12.72 -7.58 33.86
N PRO A 2 -13.16 -8.37 32.88
CA PRO A 2 -13.45 -7.84 31.55
C PRO A 2 -14.51 -6.75 31.68
N LEU A 3 -14.24 -5.56 31.14
CA LEU A 3 -15.20 -4.46 31.11
C LEU A 3 -16.48 -4.94 30.43
N THR A 4 -17.61 -4.84 31.12
CA THR A 4 -18.90 -5.27 30.59
C THR A 4 -19.24 -4.49 29.32
N LEU A 5 -20.00 -5.12 28.40
CA LEU A 5 -20.47 -4.51 27.16
C LEU A 5 -21.12 -3.12 27.40
N ALA A 6 -21.88 -3.00 28.50
CA ALA A 6 -22.54 -1.77 28.91
C ALA A 6 -21.56 -0.64 29.29
N PHE A 7 -20.44 -0.96 29.92
CA PHE A 7 -19.41 0.03 30.26
C PHE A 7 -18.71 0.55 29.00
N ARG A 8 -18.35 -0.34 28.08
CA ARG A 8 -17.75 0.02 26.78
C ARG A 8 -18.70 0.89 25.95
N ALA A 9 -19.99 0.58 26.00
CA ALA A 9 -21.07 1.36 25.39
C ALA A 9 -21.15 2.79 25.94
N GLY A 10 -21.22 2.90 27.27
CA GLY A 10 -21.29 4.19 27.96
C GLY A 10 -20.06 5.04 27.67
N LEU A 11 -18.87 4.43 27.70
CA LEU A 11 -17.62 5.12 27.42
C LEU A 11 -17.56 5.65 25.97
N ALA A 12 -17.94 4.85 24.98
CA ALA A 12 -17.96 5.29 23.58
C ALA A 12 -18.92 6.46 23.34
N LEU A 13 -20.13 6.42 23.93
CA LEU A 13 -21.10 7.50 23.84
C LEU A 13 -20.61 8.79 24.54
N VAL A 14 -19.98 8.65 25.71
CA VAL A 14 -19.39 9.78 26.44
C VAL A 14 -18.26 10.41 25.62
N LEU A 15 -17.33 9.61 25.09
CA LEU A 15 -16.25 10.11 24.25
C LEU A 15 -16.76 10.80 22.99
N MET A 16 -17.79 10.24 22.34
CA MET A 16 -18.44 10.87 21.20
C MET A 16 -19.07 12.22 21.58
N ALA A 17 -19.80 12.28 22.71
CA ALA A 17 -20.39 13.51 23.20
C ALA A 17 -19.32 14.57 23.51
N ILE A 18 -18.20 14.18 24.13
CA ILE A 18 -17.07 15.06 24.40
C ILE A 18 -16.46 15.59 23.09
N TYR A 19 -16.31 14.75 22.07
CA TYR A 19 -15.81 15.18 20.76
C TYR A 19 -16.71 16.24 20.13
N PHE A 20 -18.03 16.02 20.10
CA PHE A 20 -18.97 17.00 19.53
C PHE A 20 -19.04 18.28 20.36
N ALA A 21 -18.95 18.19 21.69
CA ALA A 21 -18.86 19.35 22.57
C ALA A 21 -17.57 20.15 22.33
N LEU A 22 -16.43 19.47 22.16
CA LEU A 22 -15.16 20.09 21.79
C LEU A 22 -15.26 20.81 20.43
N ALA A 23 -15.78 20.13 19.41
CA ALA A 23 -15.96 20.70 18.08
C ALA A 23 -16.85 21.96 18.12
N ALA A 24 -18.01 21.87 18.79
CA ALA A 24 -18.92 23.00 18.96
C ALA A 24 -18.27 24.16 19.73
N GLY A 25 -17.57 23.87 20.83
CA GLY A 25 -16.86 24.88 21.62
C GLY A 25 -15.78 25.62 20.82
N VAL A 26 -14.99 24.88 20.03
CA VAL A 26 -13.97 25.49 19.16
C VAL A 26 -14.60 26.30 18.04
N ILE A 27 -15.69 25.84 17.43
CA ILE A 27 -16.45 26.60 16.42
C ILE A 27 -16.94 27.93 17.00
N VAL A 28 -17.60 27.90 18.17
CA VAL A 28 -18.10 29.11 18.84
C VAL A 28 -16.95 30.06 19.18
N GLY A 29 -15.85 29.53 19.73
CA GLY A 29 -14.65 30.30 20.04
C GLY A 29 -14.06 30.97 18.80
N LEU A 30 -13.95 30.25 17.68
CA LEU A 30 -13.42 30.80 16.42
C LEU A 30 -14.34 31.87 15.83
N CYS A 31 -15.65 31.66 15.85
CA CYS A 31 -16.61 32.67 15.42
C CYS A 31 -16.53 33.94 16.28
N TRP A 32 -16.37 33.79 17.59
CA TRP A 32 -16.19 34.92 18.51
C TRP A 32 -14.87 35.67 18.27
N VAL A 33 -13.76 34.95 18.13
CA VAL A 33 -12.43 35.52 17.79
C VAL A 33 -12.47 36.24 16.43
N GLY A 34 -13.08 35.62 15.42
CA GLY A 34 -13.22 36.22 14.10
C GLY A 34 -14.06 37.50 14.13
N GLN A 35 -15.18 37.49 14.87
CA GLN A 35 -16.01 38.68 15.05
C GLN A 35 -15.29 39.78 15.85
N TRP A 36 -14.47 39.42 16.84
CA TRP A 36 -13.65 40.37 17.60
C TRP A 36 -12.65 41.08 16.69
N PHE A 37 -11.92 40.35 15.83
CA PHE A 37 -11.01 40.95 14.85
C PHE A 37 -11.71 41.90 13.88
N LEU A 38 -12.92 41.55 13.40
CA LEU A 38 -13.72 42.44 12.55
C LEU A 38 -14.14 43.73 13.29
N ARG A 39 -14.48 43.65 14.59
CA ARG A 39 -14.82 44.82 15.39
C ARG A 39 -13.62 45.74 15.62
N VAL A 40 -12.43 45.19 15.87
CA VAL A 40 -11.18 45.96 16.01
C VAL A 40 -10.85 46.69 14.70
N LEU A 41 -11.03 46.02 13.56
CA LEU A 41 -10.86 46.62 12.24
C LEU A 41 -11.88 47.75 11.99
N ALA A 42 -13.15 47.52 12.30
CA ALA A 42 -14.22 48.52 12.15
C ALA A 42 -14.03 49.74 13.06
N ALA A 43 -13.42 49.55 14.23
CA ALA A 43 -13.05 50.64 15.14
C ALA A 43 -11.83 51.46 14.68
N GLY A 44 -11.25 51.16 13.50
CA GLY A 44 -10.11 51.90 12.93
C GLY A 44 -8.75 51.55 13.53
N HIS A 45 -8.67 50.53 14.40
CA HIS A 45 -7.44 50.12 15.09
C HIS A 45 -6.76 48.92 14.41
N GLY A 46 -7.24 48.52 13.23
CA GLY A 46 -6.84 47.26 12.61
C GLY A 46 -5.97 47.37 11.37
N SER A 47 -5.06 46.41 11.18
CA SER A 47 -4.36 46.18 9.91
C SER A 47 -5.04 45.07 9.08
N ILE A 48 -4.63 44.91 7.83
CA ILE A 48 -5.10 43.84 6.92
C ILE A 48 -4.90 42.43 7.53
N TRP A 49 -3.96 42.26 8.46
CA TRP A 49 -3.72 41.00 9.15
C TRP A 49 -4.88 40.59 10.06
N PHE A 50 -5.65 41.53 10.62
CA PHE A 50 -6.85 41.19 11.39
C PHE A 50 -7.99 40.71 10.50
N LEU A 51 -8.12 41.26 9.29
CA LEU A 51 -9.06 40.73 8.30
C LEU A 51 -8.68 39.30 7.92
N ALA A 52 -7.39 39.05 7.67
CA ALA A 52 -6.88 37.71 7.36
C ALA A 52 -7.11 36.71 8.52
N LEU A 53 -6.92 37.13 9.77
CA LEU A 53 -7.20 36.33 10.96
C LEU A 53 -8.70 36.07 11.16
N ALA A 54 -9.55 37.06 10.89
CA ALA A 54 -11.00 36.90 10.94
C ALA A 54 -11.46 35.86 9.92
N ILE A 55 -11.03 36.01 8.67
CA ILE A 55 -11.32 35.07 7.58
C ILE A 55 -10.79 33.67 7.92
N GLY A 56 -9.54 33.57 8.38
CA GLY A 56 -8.94 32.31 8.80
C GLY A 56 -9.72 31.61 9.91
N SER A 57 -10.24 32.38 10.88
CA SER A 57 -11.07 31.86 11.97
C SER A 57 -12.41 31.31 11.47
N PHE A 58 -13.11 32.04 10.59
CA PHE A 58 -14.36 31.56 10.00
C PHE A 58 -14.16 30.36 9.08
N ILE A 59 -13.07 30.31 8.31
CA ILE A 59 -12.72 29.14 7.48
C ILE A 59 -12.47 27.93 8.39
N ALA A 60 -11.67 28.08 9.45
CA ALA A 60 -11.41 26.99 10.39
C ALA A 60 -12.71 26.48 11.03
N ALA A 61 -13.60 27.38 11.47
CA ALA A 61 -14.91 27.03 12.02
C ALA A 61 -15.78 26.27 10.99
N GLY A 62 -15.82 26.76 9.75
CA GLY A 62 -16.52 26.11 8.64
C GLY A 62 -15.98 24.72 8.33
N VAL A 63 -14.65 24.54 8.35
CA VAL A 63 -13.98 23.24 8.13
C VAL A 63 -14.32 22.25 9.23
N ILE A 64 -14.30 22.66 10.50
CA ILE A 64 -14.67 21.79 11.64
C ILE A 64 -16.13 21.39 11.52
N LEU A 65 -17.04 22.35 11.28
CA LEU A 65 -18.46 22.08 11.11
C LEU A 65 -18.70 21.10 9.96
N TRP A 66 -18.07 21.34 8.80
CA TRP A 66 -18.15 20.51 7.61
C TRP A 66 -17.57 19.10 7.79
N SER A 67 -16.55 18.95 8.64
CA SER A 67 -15.90 17.65 8.93
C SER A 67 -16.67 16.82 9.96
N THR A 68 -17.38 17.52 10.86
CA THR A 68 -18.14 16.94 11.98
C THR A 68 -19.57 16.57 11.58
N PHE A 69 -20.15 17.24 10.59
CA PHE A 69 -21.49 16.92 10.10
C PHE A 69 -21.57 15.50 9.48
N PRO A 70 -22.59 14.69 9.82
CA PRO A 70 -22.79 13.38 9.22
C PRO A 70 -23.02 13.53 7.72
N ARG A 71 -22.18 12.91 6.89
CA ARG A 71 -22.41 12.84 5.44
C ARG A 71 -23.09 11.54 5.06
N PHE A 72 -23.80 11.58 3.94
CA PHE A 72 -24.14 10.39 3.20
C PHE A 72 -22.84 9.63 2.89
N ASP A 73 -22.77 8.37 3.31
CA ASP A 73 -21.68 7.49 2.94
C ASP A 73 -21.90 7.14 1.46
N LYS A 74 -21.28 7.93 0.56
CA LYS A 74 -21.22 7.58 -0.85
C LYS A 74 -20.28 6.38 -0.94
N PHE A 75 -20.86 5.20 -0.96
CA PHE A 75 -20.12 3.98 -1.22
C PHE A 75 -19.73 3.98 -2.69
N GLU A 76 -18.44 4.15 -2.95
CA GLU A 76 -17.84 3.90 -4.25
C GLU A 76 -17.45 2.42 -4.28
N PRO A 77 -18.03 1.61 -5.19
CA PRO A 77 -17.66 0.21 -5.34
C PRO A 77 -16.15 0.07 -5.57
N PRO A 78 -15.45 -0.82 -4.84
CA PRO A 78 -14.02 -1.02 -5.00
C PRO A 78 -13.65 -1.75 -6.30
N GLY A 79 -14.65 -2.22 -7.04
CA GLY A 79 -14.50 -2.96 -8.29
C GLY A 79 -15.86 -3.47 -8.80
N PRO A 80 -15.89 -4.41 -9.76
CA PRO A 80 -17.14 -4.97 -10.26
C PRO A 80 -17.86 -5.76 -9.18
N GLU A 81 -19.17 -5.58 -9.10
CA GLU A 81 -20.06 -6.48 -8.36
C GLU A 81 -20.16 -7.80 -9.12
N VAL A 82 -20.18 -8.91 -8.38
CA VAL A 82 -20.37 -10.26 -8.93
C VAL A 82 -21.56 -10.95 -8.28
N THR A 83 -22.20 -11.87 -9.01
CA THR A 83 -23.35 -12.64 -8.51
C THR A 83 -23.04 -14.12 -8.29
N ALA A 84 -23.96 -14.83 -7.61
CA ALA A 84 -23.83 -16.26 -7.37
C ALA A 84 -23.90 -17.09 -8.66
N GLU A 85 -24.58 -16.60 -9.69
CA GLU A 85 -24.62 -17.21 -11.02
C GLU A 85 -23.29 -17.06 -11.76
N GLU A 86 -22.61 -15.93 -11.61
CA GLU A 86 -21.31 -15.65 -12.25
C GLU A 86 -20.15 -16.33 -11.52
N GLN A 87 -20.23 -16.45 -10.19
CA GLN A 87 -19.13 -16.91 -9.34
C GLN A 87 -19.61 -17.95 -8.30
N PRO A 88 -20.13 -19.12 -8.75
CA PRO A 88 -20.80 -20.08 -7.87
C PRO A 88 -19.91 -20.65 -6.77
N ALA A 89 -18.63 -20.93 -7.08
CA ALA A 89 -17.69 -21.49 -6.11
C ALA A 89 -17.36 -20.49 -4.99
N LEU A 90 -17.13 -19.22 -5.32
CA LEU A 90 -16.92 -18.15 -4.35
C LEU A 90 -18.15 -17.97 -3.44
N PHE A 91 -19.35 -17.90 -4.02
CA PHE A 91 -20.58 -17.72 -3.24
C PHE A 91 -20.89 -18.94 -2.37
N ALA A 92 -20.57 -20.16 -2.80
CA ALA A 92 -20.69 -21.36 -1.98
C ALA A 92 -19.77 -21.29 -0.76
N GLU A 93 -18.54 -20.79 -0.93
CA GLU A 93 -17.59 -20.60 0.18
C GLU A 93 -18.08 -19.52 1.16
N ILE A 94 -18.56 -18.38 0.64
CA ILE A 94 -19.14 -17.31 1.47
C ILE A 94 -20.36 -17.83 2.25
N ALA A 95 -21.25 -18.57 1.58
CA ALA A 95 -22.43 -19.18 2.22
C ALA A 95 -22.06 -20.17 3.33
N ARG A 96 -21.01 -20.96 3.12
CA ARG A 96 -20.46 -21.87 4.14
C ARG A 96 -19.98 -21.09 5.36
N ILE A 97 -19.21 -20.02 5.17
CA ILE A 97 -18.72 -19.18 6.28
C ILE A 97 -19.90 -18.52 7.01
N CYS A 98 -20.90 -17.99 6.28
CA CYS A 98 -22.12 -17.44 6.86
C CYS A 98 -22.86 -18.46 7.73
N ALA A 99 -23.01 -19.69 7.26
CA ALA A 99 -23.65 -20.75 8.03
C ALA A 99 -22.90 -21.08 9.33
N LEU A 100 -21.56 -21.11 9.27
CA LEU A 100 -20.69 -21.39 10.43
C LEU A 100 -20.62 -20.22 11.42
N THR A 101 -20.73 -18.98 10.95
CA THR A 101 -20.73 -17.77 11.78
C THR A 101 -22.12 -17.39 12.32
N GLY A 102 -23.19 -17.95 11.75
CA GLY A 102 -24.57 -17.53 12.00
C GLY A 102 -24.92 -16.17 11.38
N GLU A 103 -24.13 -15.71 10.40
CA GLU A 103 -24.29 -14.41 9.76
C GLU A 103 -25.11 -14.48 8.46
N GLN A 104 -25.76 -13.37 8.11
CA GLN A 104 -26.45 -13.24 6.83
C GLN A 104 -25.45 -13.07 5.67
N LEU A 105 -25.81 -13.61 4.51
CA LEU A 105 -25.07 -13.39 3.26
C LEU A 105 -24.92 -11.88 2.97
N PRO A 106 -23.72 -11.44 2.55
CA PRO A 106 -23.55 -10.09 2.00
C PRO A 106 -24.52 -9.87 0.84
N ARG A 107 -25.12 -8.69 0.79
CA ARG A 107 -26.05 -8.33 -0.30
C ARG A 107 -25.31 -8.04 -1.61
N HIS A 108 -24.11 -7.48 -1.50
CA HIS A 108 -23.24 -7.17 -2.63
C HIS A 108 -21.85 -7.73 -2.37
N VAL A 109 -21.28 -8.41 -3.36
CA VAL A 109 -19.91 -8.95 -3.33
C VAL A 109 -19.14 -8.30 -4.47
N TYR A 110 -18.00 -7.70 -4.15
CA TYR A 110 -17.15 -7.00 -5.11
C TYR A 110 -15.79 -7.68 -5.20
N LEU A 111 -15.28 -7.83 -6.41
CA LEU A 111 -13.88 -8.21 -6.64
C LEU A 111 -13.03 -6.96 -6.79
N MET A 112 -11.84 -6.93 -6.18
CA MET A 112 -10.98 -5.75 -6.20
C MET A 112 -9.53 -6.09 -6.49
N PHE A 113 -8.80 -5.12 -7.05
CA PHE A 113 -7.37 -5.25 -7.30
C PHE A 113 -6.57 -4.70 -6.11
N ALA A 114 -6.69 -5.37 -4.97
CA ALA A 114 -6.03 -4.98 -3.71
C ALA A 114 -5.66 -6.23 -2.89
N MET A 115 -4.59 -6.15 -2.10
CA MET A 115 -4.19 -7.18 -1.14
C MET A 115 -5.02 -7.05 0.15
N ASN A 116 -6.35 -7.21 0.04
CA ASN A 116 -7.24 -7.06 1.17
C ASN A 116 -8.54 -7.86 0.99
N ALA A 117 -9.29 -8.05 2.06
CA ALA A 117 -10.68 -8.43 2.07
C ALA A 117 -11.40 -7.63 3.15
N PHE A 118 -12.68 -7.30 2.95
CA PHE A 118 -13.43 -6.61 4.00
C PHE A 118 -14.92 -6.95 3.94
N VAL A 119 -15.57 -6.84 5.10
CA VAL A 119 -17.04 -6.82 5.21
C VAL A 119 -17.47 -5.51 5.87
N ALA A 120 -18.42 -4.80 5.25
CA ALA A 120 -18.88 -3.49 5.73
C ALA A 120 -20.40 -3.34 5.61
N GLN A 121 -20.97 -2.44 6.41
CA GLN A 121 -22.33 -1.91 6.18
C GLN A 121 -22.24 -0.57 5.45
N ARG A 122 -22.84 -0.49 4.25
CA ARG A 122 -22.76 0.68 3.37
C ARG A 122 -24.15 1.16 2.95
N GLY A 123 -24.25 2.46 2.67
CA GLY A 123 -25.51 3.12 2.34
C GLY A 123 -26.39 3.43 3.57
N GLY A 124 -27.61 3.90 3.30
CA GLY A 124 -28.56 4.31 4.33
C GLY A 124 -28.30 5.70 4.94
N ILE A 125 -29.11 6.09 5.92
CA ILE A 125 -29.00 7.37 6.65
C ILE A 125 -28.83 7.06 8.13
N MET A 126 -27.72 7.53 8.73
CA MET A 126 -27.41 7.35 10.15
C MET A 126 -27.43 5.88 10.64
N GLY A 127 -27.24 4.90 9.74
CA GLY A 127 -27.27 3.47 10.05
C GLY A 127 -28.60 2.76 9.77
N PHE A 128 -29.62 3.50 9.31
CA PHE A 128 -30.88 2.90 8.83
C PHE A 128 -30.81 2.65 7.32
N GLY A 129 -31.17 1.44 6.90
CA GLY A 129 -31.17 1.03 5.49
C GLY A 129 -29.80 0.72 4.90
N SER A 130 -28.76 0.60 5.73
CA SER A 130 -27.44 0.15 5.28
C SER A 130 -27.47 -1.33 4.87
N GLN A 131 -26.74 -1.66 3.83
CA GLN A 131 -26.65 -3.00 3.27
C GLN A 131 -25.26 -3.58 3.51
N ARG A 132 -25.18 -4.88 3.73
CA ARG A 132 -23.91 -5.59 3.92
C ARG A 132 -23.23 -5.74 2.57
N VAL A 133 -21.99 -5.29 2.47
CA VAL A 133 -21.14 -5.42 1.29
C VAL A 133 -19.86 -6.17 1.67
N MET A 134 -19.35 -6.97 0.76
CA MET A 134 -18.07 -7.66 0.89
C MET A 134 -17.17 -7.28 -0.28
N GLY A 135 -15.91 -6.99 0.00
CA GLY A 135 -14.87 -6.85 -1.02
C GLY A 135 -13.83 -7.96 -0.86
N VAL A 136 -13.47 -8.63 -1.94
CA VAL A 136 -12.44 -9.68 -1.94
C VAL A 136 -11.38 -9.36 -2.99
N GLY A 137 -10.13 -9.28 -2.55
CA GLY A 137 -8.99 -8.94 -3.39
C GLY A 137 -8.52 -10.10 -4.26
N LEU A 138 -8.46 -9.93 -5.57
CA LEU A 138 -7.94 -10.95 -6.50
C LEU A 138 -6.45 -11.25 -6.24
N PRO A 139 -5.56 -10.26 -6.03
CA PRO A 139 -4.20 -10.52 -5.59
C PRO A 139 -4.11 -11.29 -4.26
N LEU A 140 -5.01 -10.99 -3.30
CA LEU A 140 -5.07 -11.72 -2.03
C LEU A 140 -5.42 -13.20 -2.25
N MET A 141 -6.38 -13.49 -3.13
CA MET A 141 -6.81 -14.85 -3.46
C MET A 141 -5.73 -15.65 -4.21
N ARG A 142 -4.77 -14.99 -4.87
CA ARG A 142 -3.59 -15.66 -5.48
C ARG A 142 -2.56 -16.10 -4.45
N VAL A 143 -2.50 -15.39 -3.33
CA VAL A 143 -1.54 -15.62 -2.26
C VAL A 143 -2.08 -16.65 -1.23
N LEU A 144 -3.38 -16.59 -0.93
CA LEU A 144 -4.02 -17.47 0.04
C LEU A 144 -4.49 -18.78 -0.58
N GLN A 145 -4.48 -19.86 0.21
CA GLN A 145 -5.23 -21.08 -0.07
C GLN A 145 -6.71 -20.89 0.27
N VAL A 146 -7.59 -21.76 -0.24
CA VAL A 146 -9.03 -21.68 0.04
C VAL A 146 -9.32 -21.71 1.56
N SER A 147 -8.67 -22.59 2.32
CA SER A 147 -8.86 -22.64 3.78
C SER A 147 -8.30 -21.42 4.52
N GLU A 148 -7.25 -20.79 4.01
CA GLU A 148 -6.69 -19.55 4.58
C GLU A 148 -7.59 -18.35 4.27
N LEU A 149 -8.13 -18.28 3.05
CA LEU A 149 -9.14 -17.29 2.69
C LEU A 149 -10.39 -17.45 3.56
N ARG A 150 -10.83 -18.69 3.82
CA ARG A 150 -11.92 -18.97 4.76
C ARG A 150 -11.65 -18.38 6.13
N ALA A 151 -10.44 -18.56 6.66
CA ALA A 151 -10.05 -18.02 7.96
C ALA A 151 -10.09 -16.48 7.97
N VAL A 152 -9.54 -15.83 6.93
CA VAL A 152 -9.55 -14.37 6.79
C VAL A 152 -10.98 -13.83 6.66
N LEU A 153 -11.82 -14.42 5.82
CA LEU A 153 -13.21 -13.99 5.67
C LEU A 153 -14.05 -14.27 6.93
N ALA A 154 -13.79 -15.37 7.64
CA ALA A 154 -14.42 -15.65 8.93
C ALA A 154 -14.02 -14.62 10.00
N HIS A 155 -12.78 -14.14 9.98
CA HIS A 155 -12.32 -13.05 10.84
C HIS A 155 -13.08 -11.76 10.52
N GLU A 156 -13.13 -11.35 9.24
CA GLU A 156 -13.86 -10.15 8.80
C GLU A 156 -15.36 -10.22 9.17
N MET A 157 -15.97 -11.39 9.06
CA MET A 157 -17.35 -11.63 9.49
C MET A 157 -17.50 -11.69 11.02
N GLY A 158 -16.45 -12.06 11.74
CA GLY A 158 -16.43 -12.13 13.20
C GLY A 158 -16.63 -10.78 13.88
N HIS A 159 -16.26 -9.68 13.21
CA HIS A 159 -16.61 -8.33 13.64
C HIS A 159 -18.13 -8.08 13.69
N PHE A 160 -18.92 -8.88 12.96
CA PHE A 160 -20.38 -8.82 12.97
C PHE A 160 -21.00 -9.88 13.91
N ALA A 161 -20.43 -11.09 13.95
CA ALA A 161 -21.01 -12.21 14.70
C ALA A 161 -20.89 -12.09 16.22
N ALA A 162 -19.85 -11.44 16.74
CA ALA A 162 -19.54 -11.42 18.18
C ALA A 162 -20.51 -10.57 19.05
N GLY A 163 -21.64 -10.09 18.54
CA GLY A 163 -22.64 -9.35 19.32
C GLY A 163 -22.21 -7.93 19.78
N ASP A 164 -20.96 -7.53 19.52
CA ASP A 164 -20.42 -6.18 19.77
C ASP A 164 -20.96 -5.11 18.78
N THR A 165 -21.81 -5.53 17.84
CA THR A 165 -22.23 -4.80 16.63
C THR A 165 -23.03 -3.53 16.81
N ARG A 166 -23.58 -3.25 18.00
CA ARG A 166 -24.35 -2.02 18.19
C ARG A 166 -23.48 -0.78 18.38
N LEU A 167 -22.21 -0.93 18.78
CA LEU A 167 -21.36 0.20 19.17
C LEU A 167 -20.11 0.33 18.33
N SER A 168 -19.58 -0.77 17.78
CA SER A 168 -18.45 -0.71 16.84
C SER A 168 -18.69 0.31 15.72
N PRO A 169 -19.86 0.34 15.04
CA PRO A 169 -20.12 1.35 14.01
C PRO A 169 -20.03 2.80 14.51
N TRP A 170 -20.37 3.05 15.78
CA TRP A 170 -20.29 4.39 16.38
C TRP A 170 -18.86 4.77 16.74
N ILE A 171 -18.08 3.85 17.31
CA ILE A 171 -16.64 4.08 17.58
C ILE A 171 -15.90 4.37 16.27
N TYR A 172 -16.12 3.56 15.23
CA TYR A 172 -15.54 3.80 13.91
C TYR A 172 -16.02 5.13 13.29
N LYS A 173 -17.30 5.49 13.43
CA LYS A 173 -17.81 6.80 12.97
C LYS A 173 -17.15 7.96 13.70
N THR A 174 -16.98 7.89 15.02
CA THR A 174 -16.31 8.91 15.82
C THR A 174 -14.83 9.01 15.45
N ARG A 175 -14.14 7.88 15.31
CA ARG A 175 -12.75 7.82 14.83
C ARG A 175 -12.59 8.47 13.45
N ASN A 176 -13.47 8.12 12.51
CA ASN A 176 -13.49 8.71 11.17
C ASN A 176 -13.81 10.21 11.20
N ALA A 177 -14.68 10.67 12.10
CA ALA A 177 -14.96 12.10 12.26
C ALA A 177 -13.74 12.86 12.79
N ILE A 178 -13.05 12.33 13.81
CA ILE A 178 -11.81 12.91 14.36
C ILE A 178 -10.74 12.98 13.27
N ALA A 179 -10.47 11.87 12.59
CA ALA A 179 -9.45 11.78 11.54
C ALA A 179 -9.74 12.75 10.38
N ARG A 180 -11.00 12.85 9.93
CA ARG A 180 -11.39 13.81 8.90
C ARG A 180 -11.16 15.26 9.35
N THR A 181 -11.53 15.60 10.57
CA THR A 181 -11.32 16.96 11.10
C THR A 181 -9.84 17.30 11.15
N GLU A 182 -8.99 16.38 11.62
CA GLU A 182 -7.54 16.58 11.63
C GLU A 182 -6.97 16.73 10.20
N ILE A 183 -7.26 15.79 9.29
CA ILE A 183 -6.78 15.81 7.90
C ILE A 183 -7.22 17.09 7.18
N ASN A 184 -8.49 17.48 7.31
CA ASN A 184 -9.02 18.66 6.63
C ASN A 184 -8.41 19.95 7.21
N LEU A 185 -8.26 20.05 8.53
CA LEU A 185 -7.60 21.20 9.16
C LEU A 185 -6.13 21.29 8.75
N VAL A 186 -5.39 20.18 8.74
CA VAL A 186 -3.98 20.15 8.30
C VAL A 186 -3.87 20.53 6.83
N ARG A 187 -4.76 20.02 5.97
CA ARG A 187 -4.80 20.36 4.54
C ARG A 187 -5.00 21.86 4.32
N VAL A 188 -5.94 22.47 5.05
CA VAL A 188 -6.19 23.92 4.95
C VAL A 188 -5.03 24.71 5.56
N ALA A 189 -4.46 24.24 6.67
CA ALA A 189 -3.30 24.87 7.30
C ALA A 189 -2.08 24.94 6.37
N ARG A 190 -1.79 23.86 5.61
CA ARG A 190 -0.71 23.84 4.62
C ARG A 190 -0.94 24.88 3.52
N LYS A 191 -2.14 24.96 2.95
CA LYS A 191 -2.49 25.99 1.96
C LYS A 191 -2.41 27.40 2.55
N ALA A 192 -2.83 27.59 3.80
CA ALA A 192 -2.76 28.88 4.46
C ALA A 192 -1.32 29.33 4.73
N ALA A 193 -0.39 28.40 4.95
CA ALA A 193 1.02 28.69 5.16
C ALA A 193 1.70 29.32 3.93
N GLU A 194 1.21 29.02 2.72
CA GLU A 194 1.68 29.64 1.48
C GLU A 194 1.29 31.13 1.39
N VAL A 195 0.24 31.53 2.10
CA VAL A 195 -0.31 32.90 2.05
C VAL A 195 0.18 33.74 3.23
N ALA A 196 0.14 33.20 4.45
CA ALA A 196 0.52 33.93 5.65
C ALA A 196 0.89 33.03 6.84
N THR A 197 2.12 33.20 7.35
CA THR A 197 2.64 32.48 8.52
C THR A 197 1.75 32.63 9.77
N LEU A 198 1.13 33.80 9.96
CA LEU A 198 0.25 34.06 11.11
C LEU A 198 -1.03 33.19 11.09
N ILE A 199 -1.57 32.93 9.90
CA ILE A 199 -2.75 32.06 9.73
C ILE A 199 -2.34 30.60 9.99
N TYR A 200 -1.15 30.18 9.56
CA TYR A 200 -0.62 28.85 9.88
C TYR A 200 -0.56 28.61 11.41
N TRP A 201 -0.11 29.59 12.18
CA TRP A 201 -0.10 29.51 13.65
C TRP A 201 -1.49 29.41 14.26
N LEU A 202 -2.48 30.17 13.74
CA LEU A 202 -3.88 30.02 14.13
C LEU A 202 -4.36 28.57 13.92
N PHE A 203 -4.12 28.00 12.74
CA PHE A 203 -4.52 26.62 12.45
C PHE A 203 -3.78 25.60 13.33
N ARG A 204 -2.50 25.80 13.65
CA ARG A 204 -1.76 24.94 14.59
C ARG A 204 -2.41 24.89 15.97
N ILE A 205 -2.84 26.05 16.50
CA ILE A 205 -3.54 26.14 17.78
C ILE A 205 -4.89 25.43 17.69
N VAL A 206 -5.63 25.60 16.59
CA VAL A 206 -6.93 24.96 16.37
C VAL A 206 -6.81 23.43 16.22
N ILE A 207 -5.77 22.94 15.56
CA ILE A 207 -5.53 21.49 15.36
C ILE A 207 -5.17 20.79 16.67
N ALA A 208 -4.39 21.45 17.54
CA ALA A 208 -3.86 20.87 18.76
C ALA A 208 -4.90 20.15 19.66
N PRO A 209 -6.07 20.74 20.01
CA PRO A 209 -7.07 20.05 20.82
C PRO A 209 -7.65 18.82 20.14
N PHE A 210 -7.90 18.86 18.82
CA PHE A 210 -8.41 17.70 18.09
C PHE A 210 -7.37 16.59 18.00
N LYS A 211 -6.10 16.94 17.78
CA LYS A 211 -5.00 15.97 17.77
C LYS A 211 -4.83 15.32 19.15
N TRP A 212 -4.81 16.11 20.22
CA TRP A 212 -4.68 15.58 21.58
C TRP A 212 -5.86 14.71 21.98
N PHE A 213 -7.08 15.16 21.65
CA PHE A 213 -8.28 14.37 21.84
C PHE A 213 -8.25 13.08 21.02
N GLY A 214 -7.82 13.14 19.76
CA GLY A 214 -7.67 11.96 18.91
C GLY A 214 -6.70 10.93 19.50
N ILE A 215 -5.53 11.38 19.97
CA ILE A 215 -4.55 10.52 20.66
C ILE A 215 -5.18 9.88 21.92
N ALA A 216 -5.86 10.67 22.76
CA ALA A 216 -6.50 10.16 23.96
C ALA A 216 -7.63 9.17 23.64
N PHE A 217 -8.48 9.50 22.67
CA PHE A 217 -9.56 8.65 22.18
C PHE A 217 -9.02 7.30 21.69
N MET A 218 -7.96 7.32 20.87
CA MET A 218 -7.30 6.11 20.39
C MET A 218 -6.79 5.28 21.56
N ARG A 219 -6.02 5.85 22.49
CA ARG A 219 -5.52 5.12 23.67
C ARG A 219 -6.62 4.48 24.52
N ILE A 220 -7.73 5.18 24.73
CA ILE A 220 -8.85 4.67 25.54
C ILE A 220 -9.58 3.54 24.81
N THR A 221 -9.79 3.68 23.50
CA THR A 221 -10.52 2.70 22.68
C THR A 221 -9.66 1.55 22.19
N GLN A 222 -8.33 1.65 22.29
CA GLN A 222 -7.36 0.65 21.85
C GLN A 222 -7.61 -0.72 22.47
N SER A 223 -7.81 -0.77 23.79
CA SER A 223 -8.10 -2.01 24.51
C SER A 223 -9.40 -2.68 24.06
N ILE A 224 -10.37 -1.88 23.60
CA ILE A 224 -11.63 -2.38 23.04
C ILE A 224 -11.39 -2.94 21.64
N SER A 225 -10.65 -2.22 20.79
CA SER A 225 -10.26 -2.67 19.45
C SER A 225 -9.53 -4.02 19.52
N ARG A 226 -8.48 -4.13 20.37
CA ARG A 226 -7.73 -5.37 20.54
C ARG A 226 -8.60 -6.53 21.03
N ALA A 227 -9.50 -6.28 21.98
CA ALA A 227 -10.42 -7.32 22.45
C ALA A 227 -11.39 -7.80 21.35
N GLN A 228 -11.77 -6.92 20.42
CA GLN A 228 -12.61 -7.25 19.27
C GLN A 228 -11.84 -8.09 18.24
N GLU A 229 -10.61 -7.69 17.92
CA GLU A 229 -9.69 -8.44 17.05
C GLU A 229 -9.47 -9.87 17.58
N LEU A 230 -9.11 -10.01 18.87
CA LEU A 230 -8.94 -11.33 19.50
C LEU A 230 -10.25 -12.14 19.55
N SER A 231 -11.41 -11.49 19.61
CA SER A 231 -12.69 -12.20 19.54
C SER A 231 -12.97 -12.73 18.13
N ALA A 232 -12.69 -11.91 17.11
CA ALA A 232 -12.80 -12.31 15.71
C ALA A 232 -11.81 -13.44 15.37
N ASP A 233 -10.58 -13.36 15.89
CA ASP A 233 -9.56 -14.42 15.74
C ASP A 233 -10.02 -15.76 16.30
N ARG A 234 -10.55 -15.76 17.54
CA ARG A 234 -11.08 -16.99 18.14
C ARG A 234 -12.23 -17.58 17.33
N LEU A 235 -13.10 -16.75 16.74
CA LEU A 235 -14.18 -17.23 15.89
C LEU A 235 -13.63 -17.82 14.59
N ALA A 236 -12.72 -17.11 13.92
CA ALA A 236 -12.10 -17.57 12.68
C ALA A 236 -11.32 -18.88 12.90
N ALA A 237 -10.57 -19.00 13.99
CA ALA A 237 -9.86 -20.22 14.35
C ALA A 237 -10.80 -21.40 14.63
N ARG A 238 -11.97 -21.18 15.24
CA ARG A 238 -13.00 -22.24 15.37
C ARG A 238 -13.57 -22.70 14.04
N ILE A 239 -13.62 -21.82 13.04
CA ILE A 239 -14.28 -22.05 11.74
C ILE A 239 -13.35 -22.64 10.69
N ALA A 240 -12.06 -22.26 10.72
CA ALA A 240 -11.09 -22.62 9.69
C ALA A 240 -9.82 -23.29 10.25
N GLY A 241 -9.66 -23.32 11.57
CA GLY A 241 -8.45 -23.77 12.25
C GLY A 241 -7.49 -22.61 12.58
N PRO A 242 -6.78 -22.66 13.71
CA PRO A 242 -5.84 -21.62 14.13
C PRO A 242 -4.65 -21.52 13.18
N GLU A 243 -4.12 -22.64 12.69
CA GLU A 243 -3.00 -22.67 11.74
C GLU A 243 -3.32 -21.89 10.47
N GLN A 244 -4.53 -22.09 9.92
CA GLN A 244 -4.95 -21.46 8.66
C GLN A 244 -5.17 -19.97 8.81
N LEU A 245 -5.60 -19.53 9.99
CA LEU A 245 -5.70 -18.12 10.33
C LEU A 245 -4.32 -17.47 10.43
N VAL A 246 -3.39 -18.13 11.11
CA VAL A 246 -2.00 -17.64 11.28
C VAL A 246 -1.28 -17.58 9.94
N GLU A 247 -1.34 -18.63 9.13
CA GLU A 247 -0.77 -18.63 7.78
C GLU A 247 -1.44 -17.58 6.88
N GLY A 248 -2.76 -17.42 7.00
CA GLY A 248 -3.50 -16.34 6.35
C GLY A 248 -2.96 -14.94 6.67
N PHE A 249 -2.66 -14.65 7.94
CA PHE A 249 -2.06 -13.35 8.32
C PHE A 249 -0.65 -13.17 7.75
N LYS A 250 0.20 -14.18 7.89
CA LYS A 250 1.58 -14.14 7.38
C LYS A 250 1.59 -13.87 5.88
N LYS A 251 0.82 -14.65 5.13
CA LYS A 251 0.69 -14.54 3.67
C LYS A 251 0.04 -13.23 3.24
N THR A 252 -0.95 -12.72 3.97
CA THR A 252 -1.54 -11.40 3.67
C THR A 252 -0.51 -10.28 3.79
N HIS A 253 0.31 -10.29 4.85
CA HIS A 253 1.33 -9.26 5.07
C HIS A 253 2.51 -9.40 4.08
N GLY A 254 3.10 -10.60 3.97
CA GLY A 254 4.18 -10.87 3.02
C GLY A 254 3.75 -10.65 1.56
N GLY A 255 2.55 -11.11 1.22
CA GLY A 255 1.94 -10.91 -0.09
C GLY A 255 1.69 -9.44 -0.41
N SER A 256 1.37 -8.60 0.58
CA SER A 256 1.22 -7.14 0.39
C SER A 256 2.53 -6.49 -0.05
N LEU A 257 3.65 -6.86 0.58
CA LEU A 257 4.97 -6.38 0.19
C LEU A 257 5.36 -6.92 -1.20
N ALA A 258 5.14 -8.21 -1.45
CA ALA A 258 5.43 -8.83 -2.75
C ALA A 258 4.61 -8.18 -3.88
N HIS A 259 3.33 -7.93 -3.65
CA HIS A 259 2.45 -7.25 -4.61
C HIS A 259 2.92 -5.82 -4.88
N GLN A 260 3.28 -5.05 -3.84
CA GLN A 260 3.81 -3.71 -4.01
C GLN A 260 5.10 -3.72 -4.84
N LEU A 261 6.00 -4.67 -4.56
CA LEU A 261 7.24 -4.80 -5.29
C LEU A 261 6.97 -5.14 -6.76
N PHE A 262 6.17 -6.19 -7.03
CA PHE A 262 5.74 -6.58 -8.38
C PHE A 262 5.12 -5.42 -9.17
N LEU A 263 4.20 -4.67 -8.55
CA LEU A 263 3.60 -3.50 -9.21
C LEU A 263 4.64 -2.44 -9.57
N SER A 264 5.61 -2.22 -8.69
CA SER A 264 6.64 -1.19 -8.88
C SER A 264 7.73 -1.58 -9.88
N THR A 265 8.16 -2.85 -9.91
CA THR A 265 9.29 -3.31 -10.72
C THR A 265 8.86 -3.89 -12.05
N GLU A 266 7.77 -4.64 -12.09
CA GLU A 266 7.33 -5.36 -13.28
C GLU A 266 6.24 -4.59 -14.04
N LEU A 267 5.21 -4.10 -13.34
CA LEU A 267 4.02 -3.55 -13.98
C LEU A 267 4.13 -2.06 -14.33
N SER A 268 4.59 -1.21 -13.40
CA SER A 268 4.62 0.25 -13.58
C SER A 268 5.37 0.67 -14.86
N PRO A 269 6.57 0.13 -15.18
CA PRO A 269 7.29 0.53 -16.38
C PRO A 269 6.53 0.23 -17.69
N LEU A 270 5.74 -0.84 -17.71
CA LEU A 270 4.92 -1.23 -18.86
C LEU A 270 3.71 -0.31 -19.01
N VAL A 271 3.01 -0.05 -17.91
CA VAL A 271 1.84 0.83 -17.88
C VAL A 271 2.21 2.27 -18.25
N GLU A 272 3.37 2.74 -17.80
CA GLU A 272 3.95 4.03 -18.18
C GLU A 272 4.24 4.16 -19.68
N ASP A 273 4.33 3.06 -20.41
CA ASP A 273 4.51 3.02 -21.87
C ASP A 273 3.25 2.49 -22.59
N GLY A 274 2.10 2.52 -21.90
CA GLY A 274 0.81 2.16 -22.48
C GLY A 274 0.64 0.67 -22.78
N ARG A 275 1.35 -0.21 -22.07
CA ARG A 275 1.27 -1.67 -22.23
C ARG A 275 0.73 -2.33 -20.97
N LEU A 276 -0.08 -3.38 -21.13
CA LEU A 276 -0.67 -4.11 -20.02
C LEU A 276 -0.57 -5.64 -20.26
N PRO A 277 0.31 -6.35 -19.54
CA PRO A 277 0.36 -7.80 -19.57
C PRO A 277 -0.76 -8.44 -18.71
N PRO A 278 -0.95 -9.78 -18.76
CA PRO A 278 -1.82 -10.49 -17.83
C PRO A 278 -1.28 -10.37 -16.38
N VAL A 279 -1.82 -9.40 -15.65
CA VAL A 279 -1.28 -8.97 -14.34
C VAL A 279 -1.35 -10.09 -13.31
N GLY A 280 -2.44 -10.85 -13.29
CA GLY A 280 -2.64 -11.96 -12.37
C GLY A 280 -1.65 -13.09 -12.58
N GLU A 281 -1.49 -13.53 -13.83
CA GLU A 281 -0.47 -14.50 -14.22
C GLU A 281 0.93 -14.04 -13.80
N GLY A 282 1.26 -12.77 -14.07
CA GLY A 282 2.56 -12.20 -13.73
C GLY A 282 2.82 -12.17 -12.24
N PHE A 283 1.82 -11.77 -11.45
CA PHE A 283 1.95 -11.79 -10.00
C PHE A 283 2.08 -13.21 -9.45
N SER A 284 1.39 -14.19 -10.04
CA SER A 284 1.49 -15.60 -9.64
C SER A 284 2.91 -16.13 -9.88
N LYS A 285 3.48 -15.85 -11.05
CA LYS A 285 4.89 -16.16 -11.36
C LYS A 285 5.86 -15.45 -10.42
N PHE A 286 5.60 -14.19 -10.07
CA PHE A 286 6.42 -13.44 -9.13
C PHE A 286 6.43 -14.09 -7.73
N LEU A 287 5.30 -14.62 -7.28
CA LEU A 287 5.19 -15.31 -5.98
C LEU A 287 6.00 -16.62 -5.91
N GLU A 288 6.33 -17.22 -7.06
CA GLU A 288 7.16 -18.43 -7.16
C GLU A 288 8.67 -18.14 -7.04
N THR A 289 9.06 -16.86 -7.00
CA THR A 289 10.47 -16.46 -6.94
C THR A 289 11.09 -16.62 -5.55
N PRO A 290 12.41 -16.88 -5.45
CA PRO A 290 13.13 -16.88 -4.17
C PRO A 290 13.02 -15.54 -3.42
N LEU A 291 12.89 -14.43 -4.16
CA LEU A 291 12.71 -13.11 -3.57
C LEU A 291 11.38 -13.00 -2.83
N ALA A 292 10.27 -13.40 -3.45
CA ALA A 292 8.96 -13.41 -2.81
C ALA A 292 8.92 -14.36 -1.60
N ALA A 293 9.55 -15.54 -1.72
CA ALA A 293 9.68 -16.48 -0.60
C ALA A 293 10.43 -15.86 0.59
N LYS A 294 11.57 -15.22 0.33
CA LYS A 294 12.35 -14.52 1.37
C LYS A 294 11.55 -13.39 2.02
N MET A 295 10.80 -12.60 1.24
CA MET A 295 9.96 -11.53 1.80
C MET A 295 8.91 -12.08 2.77
N LEU A 296 8.32 -13.24 2.47
CA LEU A 296 7.40 -13.90 3.39
C LEU A 296 8.14 -14.37 4.66
N GLU A 297 9.31 -15.00 4.52
CA GLU A 297 10.13 -15.44 5.66
C GLU A 297 10.55 -14.28 6.57
N ASP A 298 11.06 -13.19 6.00
CA ASP A 298 11.51 -11.99 6.73
C ASP A 298 10.34 -11.34 7.50
N VAL A 299 9.14 -11.30 6.90
CA VAL A 299 7.92 -10.81 7.55
C VAL A 299 7.52 -11.69 8.73
N VAL A 300 7.58 -13.02 8.56
CA VAL A 300 7.24 -13.96 9.63
C VAL A 300 8.21 -13.82 10.79
N ALA A 301 9.52 -13.76 10.49
CA ALA A 301 10.55 -13.56 11.49
C ALA A 301 10.34 -12.24 12.24
N GLY A 302 10.20 -11.13 11.51
CA GLY A 302 9.99 -9.81 12.10
C GLY A 302 8.73 -9.72 12.95
N ALA A 303 7.60 -10.26 12.49
CA ALA A 303 6.33 -10.19 13.20
C ALA A 303 6.27 -11.06 14.47
N LEU A 304 7.09 -12.11 14.57
CA LEU A 304 7.23 -12.92 15.78
C LEU A 304 8.23 -12.32 16.78
N GLU A 305 9.23 -11.59 16.29
CA GLU A 305 10.22 -10.89 17.10
C GLU A 305 9.72 -9.54 17.62
N ASP A 306 8.73 -8.93 16.96
CA ASP A 306 8.19 -7.63 17.35
C ASP A 306 7.51 -7.67 18.73
N THR A 307 8.20 -7.11 19.70
CA THR A 307 7.70 -6.87 21.06
C THR A 307 7.20 -5.44 21.27
N ASP A 308 7.38 -4.56 20.27
CA ASP A 308 7.02 -3.15 20.41
C ASP A 308 5.51 -2.98 20.18
N HIS A 309 4.83 -2.60 21.25
CA HIS A 309 3.41 -2.27 21.16
C HIS A 309 3.26 -0.84 20.66
N ASP A 310 3.06 -0.63 19.35
CA ASP A 310 2.58 0.66 18.87
C ASP A 310 1.21 0.97 19.53
N PRO A 311 1.10 2.02 20.35
CA PRO A 311 -0.16 2.42 20.99
C PRO A 311 -1.25 2.87 19.99
N TYR A 312 -0.92 2.99 18.70
CA TYR A 312 -1.81 3.46 17.64
C TYR A 312 -2.16 2.40 16.59
N ASP A 313 -1.51 1.22 16.59
CA ASP A 313 -1.87 0.11 15.70
C ASP A 313 -3.15 -0.56 16.20
N SER A 314 -4.17 -0.60 15.35
CA SER A 314 -5.50 -1.11 15.73
C SER A 314 -5.53 -2.64 15.83
N HIS A 315 -4.55 -3.33 15.25
CA HIS A 315 -4.39 -4.76 15.35
C HIS A 315 -3.40 -5.13 16.49
N PRO A 316 -3.68 -6.18 17.28
CA PRO A 316 -2.69 -6.74 18.18
C PRO A 316 -1.48 -7.28 17.39
N PRO A 317 -0.26 -7.26 17.96
CA PRO A 317 0.90 -7.92 17.35
C PRO A 317 0.61 -9.38 17.02
N LEU A 318 1.21 -9.90 15.93
CA LEU A 318 0.96 -11.27 15.47
C LEU A 318 1.20 -12.29 16.59
N ARG A 319 2.24 -12.10 17.40
CA ARG A 319 2.53 -12.93 18.57
C ARG A 319 1.37 -12.99 19.57
N GLU A 320 0.79 -11.85 19.96
CA GLU A 320 -0.35 -11.79 20.90
C GLU A 320 -1.55 -12.55 20.33
N ARG A 321 -1.77 -12.46 19.01
CA ARG A 321 -2.84 -13.19 18.32
C ARG A 321 -2.57 -14.69 18.34
N VAL A 322 -1.36 -15.14 18.00
CA VAL A 322 -0.96 -16.56 18.03
C VAL A 322 -1.12 -17.14 19.43
N GLU A 323 -0.60 -16.47 20.46
CA GLU A 323 -0.73 -16.90 21.87
C GLU A 323 -2.21 -17.02 22.29
N ALA A 324 -3.06 -16.09 21.85
CA ALA A 324 -4.50 -16.15 22.14
C ALA A 324 -5.23 -17.34 21.48
N LEU A 325 -4.67 -17.88 20.40
CA LEU A 325 -5.24 -19.02 19.66
C LEU A 325 -4.87 -20.39 20.25
N GLU A 326 -3.79 -20.50 21.04
CA GLU A 326 -3.35 -21.76 21.66
C GLU A 326 -4.42 -22.40 22.57
N SER A 327 -5.29 -21.58 23.14
CA SER A 327 -6.37 -22.00 24.04
C SER A 327 -7.73 -22.20 23.36
N VAL A 328 -7.81 -22.03 22.05
CA VAL A 328 -9.06 -22.16 21.30
C VAL A 328 -9.36 -23.63 21.05
N ASP A 329 -10.49 -24.11 21.58
CA ASP A 329 -11.05 -25.40 21.20
C ASP A 329 -11.64 -25.30 19.79
N TRP A 330 -11.20 -26.17 18.88
CA TRP A 330 -11.62 -26.19 17.48
C TRP A 330 -11.67 -27.63 16.97
N GLU A 331 -12.62 -27.91 16.09
CA GLU A 331 -12.74 -29.23 15.44
C GLU A 331 -11.90 -29.26 14.17
N ALA A 332 -11.22 -30.38 13.91
CA ALA A 332 -10.45 -30.56 12.69
C ALA A 332 -11.35 -30.42 11.45
N ILE A 333 -11.00 -29.48 10.58
CA ILE A 333 -11.73 -29.18 9.35
C ILE A 333 -10.90 -29.63 8.14
N GLU A 334 -11.58 -30.03 7.07
CA GLU A 334 -10.93 -30.34 5.80
C GLU A 334 -10.19 -29.10 5.25
N ILE A 335 -8.89 -29.28 5.03
CA ILE A 335 -8.02 -28.25 4.45
C ILE A 335 -8.09 -28.37 2.94
N ASP A 336 -8.46 -27.28 2.27
CA ASP A 336 -8.38 -27.14 0.82
C ASP A 336 -7.13 -26.31 0.48
N PRO A 337 -6.04 -26.97 0.03
CA PRO A 337 -4.75 -26.32 -0.17
C PRO A 337 -4.64 -25.61 -1.53
N ARG A 338 -5.69 -25.65 -2.36
CA ARG A 338 -5.67 -24.99 -3.66
C ARG A 338 -5.60 -23.47 -3.47
N PRO A 339 -4.91 -22.73 -4.36
CA PRO A 339 -4.95 -21.27 -4.34
C PRO A 339 -6.39 -20.76 -4.40
N ALA A 340 -6.76 -19.81 -3.56
CA ALA A 340 -8.14 -19.38 -3.42
C ALA A 340 -8.70 -18.73 -4.70
N ILE A 341 -7.83 -18.25 -5.59
CA ILE A 341 -8.18 -17.72 -6.90
C ILE A 341 -8.97 -18.72 -7.77
N VAL A 342 -8.86 -20.03 -7.50
CA VAL A 342 -9.67 -21.06 -8.19
C VAL A 342 -11.18 -20.94 -7.91
N LEU A 343 -11.58 -20.18 -6.89
CA LEU A 343 -12.98 -19.88 -6.59
C LEU A 343 -13.58 -18.84 -7.54
N VAL A 344 -12.74 -18.16 -8.35
CA VAL A 344 -13.15 -17.09 -9.27
C VAL A 344 -13.02 -17.56 -10.72
N GLU A 345 -14.14 -17.64 -11.41
CA GLU A 345 -14.19 -17.86 -12.85
C GLU A 345 -13.71 -16.63 -13.61
N ASN A 346 -12.91 -16.85 -14.67
CA ASN A 346 -12.36 -15.79 -15.52
C ASN A 346 -11.55 -14.71 -14.76
N ALA A 347 -10.87 -15.08 -13.66
CA ALA A 347 -10.12 -14.15 -12.82
C ALA A 347 -9.18 -13.22 -13.60
N GLU A 348 -8.41 -13.74 -14.56
CA GLU A 348 -7.49 -12.95 -15.39
C GLU A 348 -8.19 -11.82 -16.16
N ALA A 349 -9.37 -12.10 -16.72
CA ALA A 349 -10.13 -11.10 -17.47
C ALA A 349 -10.75 -10.03 -16.55
N ILE A 350 -11.09 -10.40 -15.31
CA ILE A 350 -11.60 -9.45 -14.30
C ILE A 350 -10.46 -8.55 -13.83
N GLU A 351 -9.29 -9.11 -13.52
CA GLU A 351 -8.10 -8.35 -13.12
C GLU A 351 -7.65 -7.40 -14.22
N HIS A 352 -7.56 -7.86 -15.47
CA HIS A 352 -7.19 -6.99 -16.58
C HIS A 352 -8.13 -5.78 -16.68
N ARG A 353 -9.45 -5.98 -16.57
CA ARG A 353 -10.42 -4.87 -16.61
C ARG A 353 -10.26 -3.92 -15.42
N LEU A 354 -10.06 -4.46 -14.22
CA LEU A 354 -9.84 -3.67 -13.01
C LEU A 354 -8.60 -2.79 -13.13
N VAL A 355 -7.48 -3.37 -13.56
CA VAL A 355 -6.22 -2.65 -13.73
C VAL A 355 -6.34 -1.62 -14.85
N ALA A 356 -6.85 -2.01 -16.02
CA ALA A 356 -7.07 -1.09 -17.14
C ALA A 356 -7.95 0.11 -16.75
N ALA A 357 -9.03 -0.11 -15.98
CA ALA A 357 -9.92 0.96 -15.52
C ALA A 357 -9.25 1.91 -14.52
N SER A 358 -8.20 1.47 -13.81
CA SER A 358 -7.44 2.30 -12.88
C SER A 358 -6.39 3.19 -13.57
N ILE A 359 -6.08 2.91 -14.83
CA ILE A 359 -5.05 3.60 -15.60
C ILE A 359 -5.68 4.77 -16.36
N ALA A 360 -5.14 5.97 -16.19
CA ALA A 360 -5.68 7.21 -16.78
C ALA A 360 -5.46 7.35 -18.30
N ARG A 361 -4.90 6.34 -18.95
CA ARG A 361 -4.55 6.32 -20.38
C ARG A 361 -5.00 5.00 -21.00
N GLU A 362 -5.15 5.01 -22.31
CA GLU A 362 -5.37 3.78 -23.07
C GLU A 362 -4.13 2.88 -22.99
N VAL A 363 -4.36 1.59 -22.79
CA VAL A 363 -3.31 0.57 -22.70
C VAL A 363 -3.57 -0.52 -23.73
N THR A 364 -2.49 -1.00 -24.34
CA THR A 364 -2.51 -2.11 -25.29
C THR A 364 -2.20 -3.41 -24.54
N PRO A 365 -3.07 -4.44 -24.64
CA PRO A 365 -2.77 -5.76 -24.10
C PRO A 365 -1.52 -6.36 -24.77
N ILE A 366 -0.63 -6.93 -23.98
CA ILE A 366 0.54 -7.69 -24.44
C ILE A 366 0.66 -8.99 -23.65
N THR A 367 1.50 -9.91 -24.07
CA THR A 367 1.88 -11.12 -23.32
C THR A 367 3.17 -10.91 -22.54
N TRP A 368 3.42 -11.75 -21.53
CA TRP A 368 4.71 -11.75 -20.81
C TRP A 368 5.91 -12.13 -21.70
N GLU A 369 5.68 -12.86 -22.80
CA GLU A 369 6.73 -13.13 -23.80
C GLU A 369 7.11 -11.87 -24.58
N GLU A 370 6.12 -11.07 -24.98
CA GLU A 370 6.33 -9.78 -25.67
C GLU A 370 6.97 -8.72 -24.76
N VAL A 371 6.76 -8.79 -23.44
CA VAL A 371 7.43 -7.92 -22.44
C VAL A 371 8.95 -7.99 -22.57
N GLY A 372 9.51 -9.19 -22.77
CA GLY A 372 10.96 -9.36 -22.93
C GLY A 372 11.50 -8.63 -24.16
N GLN A 373 10.80 -8.76 -25.30
CA GLN A 373 11.16 -8.07 -26.54
C GLN A 373 11.06 -6.54 -26.39
N TRP A 374 10.02 -6.08 -25.68
CA TRP A 374 9.85 -4.67 -25.36
C TRP A 374 11.01 -4.13 -24.51
N TRP A 375 11.42 -4.86 -23.48
CA TRP A 375 12.57 -4.48 -22.64
C TRP A 375 13.85 -4.37 -23.45
N ILE A 376 14.13 -5.33 -24.33
CA ILE A 376 15.31 -5.28 -25.21
C ILE A 376 15.29 -4.03 -26.09
N ALA A 377 14.14 -3.69 -26.68
CA ALA A 377 14.01 -2.48 -27.50
C ALA A 377 14.27 -1.21 -26.67
N ARG A 378 13.72 -1.13 -25.46
CA ARG A 378 13.96 -0.03 -24.52
C ARG A 378 15.41 0.08 -24.10
N TRP A 379 16.05 -1.06 -23.82
CA TRP A 379 17.45 -1.13 -23.45
C TRP A 379 18.38 -0.63 -24.55
N ARG A 380 18.08 -0.97 -25.82
CA ARG A 380 18.81 -0.44 -26.97
C ARG A 380 18.73 1.09 -27.06
N MET A 381 17.55 1.67 -26.84
CA MET A 381 17.43 3.14 -26.82
C MET A 381 18.26 3.81 -25.72
N THR A 382 18.27 3.23 -24.51
CA THR A 382 19.12 3.73 -23.41
C THR A 382 20.59 3.55 -23.73
N ALA A 383 20.99 2.39 -24.25
CA ALA A 383 22.36 2.10 -24.68
C ALA A 383 22.86 3.09 -25.75
N GLU A 384 22.04 3.39 -26.76
CA GLU A 384 22.38 4.40 -27.77
C GLU A 384 22.55 5.79 -27.17
N ARG A 385 21.72 6.16 -26.17
CA ARG A 385 21.88 7.43 -25.44
C ARG A 385 23.21 7.47 -24.70
N VAL A 386 23.57 6.38 -24.03
CA VAL A 386 24.88 6.23 -23.37
C VAL A 386 26.00 6.35 -24.40
N ALA A 387 25.94 5.62 -25.52
CA ALA A 387 26.99 5.64 -26.54
C ALA A 387 27.19 7.02 -27.19
N ARG A 388 26.11 7.79 -27.41
CA ARG A 388 26.19 9.16 -27.96
C ARG A 388 26.84 10.15 -27.00
N SER A 389 26.56 10.02 -25.71
CA SER A 389 26.92 11.02 -24.70
C SER A 389 28.17 10.69 -23.90
N ALA A 390 28.48 9.41 -23.71
CA ALA A 390 29.54 8.96 -22.82
C ALA A 390 30.92 8.80 -23.48
N GLY A 391 31.04 9.09 -24.78
CA GLY A 391 32.29 8.99 -25.52
C GLY A 391 32.73 7.53 -25.75
N ALA A 392 34.05 7.29 -25.81
CA ALA A 392 34.64 5.96 -26.08
C ALA A 392 34.73 5.08 -24.82
N LEU A 393 33.71 5.10 -23.95
CA LEU A 393 33.67 4.19 -22.80
C LEU A 393 33.60 2.75 -23.28
N THR A 394 34.42 1.92 -22.65
CA THR A 394 34.39 0.47 -22.78
C THR A 394 33.89 -0.16 -21.49
N VAL A 395 33.52 -1.44 -21.53
CA VAL A 395 33.09 -2.18 -20.33
C VAL A 395 34.15 -2.08 -19.22
N ALA A 396 35.44 -2.18 -19.54
CA ALA A 396 36.53 -2.09 -18.56
C ALA A 396 36.75 -0.69 -17.96
N THR A 397 36.24 0.37 -18.59
CA THR A 397 36.52 1.77 -18.22
C THR A 397 35.33 2.49 -17.60
N ILE A 398 34.28 1.74 -17.24
CA ILE A 398 33.10 2.28 -16.56
C ILE A 398 33.53 2.96 -15.24
N PRO A 399 33.18 4.24 -15.03
CA PRO A 399 33.55 4.95 -13.81
C PRO A 399 32.67 4.52 -12.63
N SER A 400 33.26 4.44 -11.43
CA SER A 400 32.53 4.22 -10.17
C SER A 400 32.66 5.38 -9.18
N ALA A 401 33.62 6.31 -9.38
CA ALA A 401 33.81 7.42 -8.46
C ALA A 401 32.69 8.48 -8.61
N PRO A 402 32.13 9.02 -7.50
CA PRO A 402 30.98 9.93 -7.55
C PRO A 402 31.14 11.13 -8.49
N HIS A 403 32.32 11.76 -8.50
CA HIS A 403 32.61 12.91 -9.36
C HIS A 403 32.71 12.56 -10.86
N GLN A 404 33.00 11.29 -11.20
CA GLN A 404 32.97 10.79 -12.57
C GLN A 404 31.54 10.43 -12.97
N LEU A 405 30.78 9.79 -12.07
CA LEU A 405 29.35 9.51 -12.27
C LEU A 405 28.54 10.80 -12.47
N ARG A 406 28.85 11.87 -11.74
CA ARG A 406 28.25 13.20 -11.94
C ARG A 406 28.44 13.71 -13.37
N ARG A 407 29.68 13.69 -13.86
CA ARG A 407 30.01 14.14 -15.23
C ARG A 407 29.32 13.27 -16.28
N LEU A 408 29.24 11.97 -16.04
CA LEU A 408 28.54 11.04 -16.92
C LEU A 408 27.02 11.29 -16.93
N CYS A 409 26.43 11.58 -15.76
CA CYS A 409 25.03 11.94 -15.61
C CYS A 409 24.69 13.24 -16.36
N GLU A 410 25.52 14.27 -16.22
CA GLU A 410 25.38 15.53 -16.95
C GLU A 410 25.48 15.32 -18.47
N ALA A 411 26.38 14.45 -18.93
CA ALA A 411 26.52 14.15 -20.34
C ALA A 411 25.31 13.39 -20.93
N ILE A 412 24.74 12.44 -20.18
CA ILE A 412 23.65 11.58 -20.64
C ILE A 412 22.28 12.26 -20.52
N GLU A 413 22.00 12.89 -19.36
CA GLU A 413 20.67 13.43 -19.02
C GLU A 413 20.57 14.94 -19.26
N GLY A 414 21.70 15.62 -19.51
CA GLY A 414 21.81 17.07 -19.55
C GLY A 414 21.92 17.70 -18.17
N THR A 415 22.54 18.88 -18.09
CA THR A 415 22.85 19.60 -16.84
C THR A 415 21.61 19.84 -15.97
N ASP A 416 20.50 20.24 -16.57
CA ASP A 416 19.26 20.57 -15.83
C ASP A 416 18.67 19.35 -15.13
N THR A 417 18.65 18.19 -15.80
CA THR A 417 18.14 16.94 -15.22
C THR A 417 19.11 16.40 -14.17
N ALA A 418 20.41 16.38 -14.51
CA ALA A 418 21.45 15.87 -13.63
C ALA A 418 21.52 16.66 -12.32
N SER A 419 21.35 17.99 -12.35
CA SER A 419 21.37 18.84 -11.16
C SER A 419 20.28 18.51 -10.12
N LYS A 420 19.20 17.83 -10.53
CA LYS A 420 18.10 17.40 -9.65
C LYS A 420 18.39 16.08 -8.94
N ILE A 421 19.42 15.35 -9.35
CA ILE A 421 19.83 14.07 -8.75
C ILE A 421 20.90 14.37 -7.70
N PRO A 422 20.64 14.16 -6.39
CA PRO A 422 21.64 14.36 -5.34
C PRO A 422 22.87 13.49 -5.53
N ASN A 423 24.04 13.93 -5.04
CA ASN A 423 25.28 13.15 -5.16
C ASN A 423 25.18 11.76 -4.51
N GLU A 424 24.47 11.65 -3.39
CA GLU A 424 24.24 10.36 -2.71
C GLU A 424 23.46 9.36 -3.56
N ARG A 425 22.63 9.84 -4.52
CA ARG A 425 21.78 9.01 -5.38
C ARG A 425 22.37 8.77 -6.77
N LEU A 426 23.62 9.19 -7.02
CA LEU A 426 24.26 8.97 -8.32
C LEU A 426 24.44 7.49 -8.64
N THR A 427 24.73 6.66 -7.64
CA THR A 427 24.84 5.21 -7.84
C THR A 427 23.49 4.59 -8.22
N GLU A 428 22.40 5.01 -7.57
CA GLU A 428 21.04 4.56 -7.90
C GLU A 428 20.63 4.95 -9.32
N TRP A 429 21.09 6.11 -9.81
CA TRP A 429 20.91 6.50 -11.21
C TRP A 429 21.79 5.70 -12.17
N ALA A 430 23.07 5.52 -11.83
CA ALA A 430 24.06 4.90 -12.70
C ALA A 430 23.79 3.40 -12.91
N GLN A 431 23.34 2.69 -11.87
CA GLN A 431 23.11 1.24 -11.93
C GLN A 431 22.17 0.82 -13.08
N PRO A 432 20.92 1.31 -13.19
CA PRO A 432 20.03 0.93 -14.28
C PRO A 432 20.52 1.41 -15.66
N VAL A 433 21.15 2.59 -15.74
CA VAL A 433 21.61 3.16 -17.02
C VAL A 433 22.82 2.38 -17.58
N LEU A 434 23.83 2.16 -16.74
CA LEU A 434 25.06 1.47 -17.15
C LEU A 434 24.86 -0.04 -17.24
N GLY A 435 24.07 -0.64 -16.35
CA GLY A 435 23.71 -2.05 -16.42
C GLY A 435 22.96 -2.37 -17.72
N THR A 436 22.04 -1.49 -18.15
CA THR A 436 21.35 -1.61 -19.44
C THR A 436 22.32 -1.55 -20.62
N ALA A 437 23.23 -0.57 -20.63
CA ALA A 437 24.20 -0.42 -21.71
C ALA A 437 25.20 -1.58 -21.76
N LEU A 438 25.56 -2.15 -20.60
CA LEU A 438 26.35 -3.38 -20.49
C LEU A 438 25.58 -4.57 -21.08
N CYS A 439 24.30 -4.76 -20.74
CA CYS A 439 23.47 -5.82 -21.31
C CYS A 439 23.43 -5.76 -22.85
N VAL A 440 23.30 -4.55 -23.42
CA VAL A 440 23.33 -4.38 -24.89
C VAL A 440 24.70 -4.73 -25.48
N ALA A 441 25.80 -4.30 -24.85
CA ALA A 441 27.14 -4.68 -25.27
C ALA A 441 27.35 -6.21 -25.24
N MET A 442 26.83 -6.88 -24.21
CA MET A 442 26.85 -8.34 -24.10
C MET A 442 26.05 -9.02 -25.22
N MET A 443 24.84 -8.54 -25.53
CA MET A 443 24.05 -9.06 -26.66
C MET A 443 24.80 -8.92 -27.99
N ASN A 444 25.44 -7.78 -28.22
CA ASN A 444 26.22 -7.53 -29.44
C ASN A 444 27.49 -8.39 -29.51
N ALA A 445 27.97 -8.87 -28.36
CA ALA A 445 29.06 -9.85 -28.25
C ALA A 445 28.59 -11.32 -28.30
N GLY A 446 27.32 -11.56 -28.63
CA GLY A 446 26.76 -12.91 -28.79
C GLY A 446 26.27 -13.58 -27.51
N PHE A 447 26.08 -12.84 -26.41
CA PHE A 447 25.39 -13.38 -25.24
C PHE A 447 23.88 -13.40 -25.47
N THR A 448 23.23 -14.46 -24.99
CA THR A 448 21.77 -14.50 -24.86
C THR A 448 21.40 -13.96 -23.47
N LEU A 449 20.47 -13.01 -23.42
CA LEU A 449 19.93 -12.51 -22.15
C LEU A 449 18.63 -13.23 -21.83
N GLU A 450 18.52 -13.70 -20.59
CA GLU A 450 17.37 -14.41 -20.06
C GLU A 450 16.97 -13.75 -18.72
N THR A 451 15.67 -13.54 -18.52
CA THR A 451 15.13 -13.03 -17.25
C THR A 451 13.70 -13.54 -17.07
N GLY A 452 13.40 -14.05 -15.89
CA GLY A 452 12.04 -14.26 -15.43
C GLY A 452 11.45 -13.02 -14.77
N ILE A 453 10.16 -13.08 -14.44
CA ILE A 453 9.47 -12.06 -13.63
C ILE A 453 10.06 -12.10 -12.22
N GLY A 454 10.56 -10.98 -11.70
CA GLY A 454 11.19 -10.91 -10.38
C GLY A 454 12.56 -11.59 -10.26
N GLU A 455 13.14 -12.05 -11.38
CA GLU A 455 14.47 -12.66 -11.42
C GLU A 455 15.53 -11.68 -11.92
N PRO A 456 16.81 -11.85 -11.52
CA PRO A 456 17.88 -11.08 -12.11
C PRO A 456 18.06 -11.45 -13.59
N VAL A 457 18.61 -10.51 -14.36
CA VAL A 457 18.97 -10.76 -15.75
C VAL A 457 20.23 -11.59 -15.79
N HIS A 458 20.14 -12.75 -16.45
CA HIS A 458 21.26 -13.63 -16.70
C HIS A 458 21.74 -13.48 -18.15
N ALA A 459 23.04 -13.38 -18.33
CA ALA A 459 23.68 -13.37 -19.65
C ALA A 459 24.46 -14.67 -19.86
N ARG A 460 24.13 -15.41 -20.91
CA ARG A 460 24.69 -16.74 -21.21
C ARG A 460 25.43 -16.79 -22.53
N ARG A 461 26.61 -17.44 -22.53
CA ARG A 461 27.40 -17.76 -23.73
C ARG A 461 28.37 -18.91 -23.43
N ASP A 462 28.42 -19.94 -24.27
CA ASP A 462 29.38 -21.06 -24.16
C ASP A 462 29.47 -21.72 -22.75
N GLY A 463 28.33 -21.84 -22.05
CA GLY A 463 28.27 -22.41 -20.69
C GLY A 463 28.64 -21.44 -19.56
N LEU A 464 29.07 -20.22 -19.87
CA LEU A 464 29.23 -19.12 -18.91
C LEU A 464 27.89 -18.49 -18.59
N THR A 465 27.63 -18.17 -17.32
CA THR A 465 26.50 -17.34 -16.86
C THR A 465 27.02 -16.16 -16.05
N LEU A 466 26.60 -14.95 -16.40
CA LEU A 466 26.92 -13.71 -15.71
C LEU A 466 25.63 -12.96 -15.32
N GLU A 467 25.72 -12.07 -14.34
CA GLU A 467 24.58 -11.28 -13.84
C GLU A 467 24.91 -9.78 -13.95
N PRO A 468 24.81 -9.18 -15.15
CA PRO A 468 25.35 -7.86 -15.44
C PRO A 468 24.85 -6.75 -14.49
N PHE A 469 23.58 -6.78 -14.07
CA PHE A 469 23.06 -5.80 -13.12
C PHE A 469 23.58 -6.01 -11.68
N VAL A 470 23.80 -7.26 -11.28
CA VAL A 470 24.37 -7.61 -9.96
C VAL A 470 25.84 -7.24 -9.92
N ASP A 471 26.61 -7.62 -10.94
CA ASP A 471 28.02 -7.27 -11.08
C ASP A 471 28.21 -5.75 -11.10
N MET A 472 27.37 -5.02 -11.85
CA MET A 472 27.38 -3.55 -11.88
C MET A 472 27.08 -2.95 -10.50
N SER A 473 26.09 -3.49 -9.78
CA SER A 473 25.73 -3.01 -8.44
C SER A 473 26.90 -3.17 -7.47
N ARG A 474 27.53 -4.35 -7.44
CA ARG A 474 28.71 -4.64 -6.61
C ARG A 474 29.88 -3.72 -6.95
N TYR A 475 30.10 -3.45 -8.24
CA TYR A 475 31.15 -2.53 -8.68
C TYR A 475 30.90 -1.08 -8.25
N LEU A 476 29.68 -0.57 -8.43
CA LEU A 476 29.35 0.79 -8.02
C LEU A 476 29.27 0.96 -6.49
N ALA A 477 28.97 -0.11 -5.75
CA ALA A 477 29.01 -0.15 -4.29
C ALA A 477 30.46 -0.23 -3.74
N GLY A 478 31.44 -0.50 -4.60
CA GLY A 478 32.85 -0.67 -4.20
C GLY A 478 33.18 -2.04 -3.60
N GLU A 479 32.25 -3.00 -3.67
CA GLU A 479 32.47 -4.39 -3.27
C GLU A 479 33.35 -5.14 -4.27
N LEU A 480 33.36 -4.69 -5.53
CA LEU A 480 34.28 -5.15 -6.56
C LEU A 480 35.26 -4.02 -6.89
N SER A 481 36.56 -4.29 -6.79
CA SER A 481 37.58 -3.29 -7.11
C SER A 481 37.61 -2.99 -8.62
N ALA A 482 38.17 -1.83 -9.01
CA ALA A 482 38.31 -1.51 -10.43
C ALA A 482 39.22 -2.50 -11.19
N ASP A 483 40.21 -3.08 -10.52
CA ASP A 483 41.08 -4.07 -11.15
C ASP A 483 40.36 -5.42 -11.29
N ASP A 484 39.56 -5.83 -10.30
CA ASP A 484 38.74 -7.04 -10.38
C ASP A 484 37.63 -6.91 -11.42
N TRP A 485 37.01 -5.74 -11.54
CA TRP A 485 36.05 -5.44 -12.61
C TRP A 485 36.69 -5.59 -14.00
N ARG A 486 37.84 -4.96 -14.22
CA ARG A 486 38.55 -5.08 -15.51
C ARG A 486 38.92 -6.51 -15.81
N LYS A 487 39.40 -7.26 -14.82
CA LYS A 487 39.77 -8.67 -14.96
C LYS A 487 38.55 -9.51 -15.33
N LEU A 488 37.44 -9.38 -14.60
CA LEU A 488 36.19 -10.09 -14.86
C LEU A 488 35.76 -9.94 -16.32
N TRP A 489 35.73 -8.72 -16.83
CA TRP A 489 35.28 -8.45 -18.20
C TRP A 489 36.35 -8.77 -19.27
N ALA A 490 37.63 -8.77 -18.91
CA ALA A 490 38.71 -9.23 -19.81
C ALA A 490 38.67 -10.75 -20.00
N ASP A 491 38.45 -11.51 -18.92
CA ASP A 491 38.40 -12.98 -18.94
C ASP A 491 37.27 -13.51 -19.86
N VAL A 492 36.22 -12.70 -20.05
CA VAL A 492 35.08 -13.02 -20.93
C VAL A 492 35.14 -12.31 -22.28
N GLY A 493 36.26 -11.65 -22.60
CA GLY A 493 36.51 -11.00 -23.89
C GLY A 493 35.69 -9.73 -24.14
N LEU A 494 35.21 -9.07 -23.10
CA LEU A 494 34.35 -7.88 -23.17
C LEU A 494 35.02 -6.58 -22.73
N ALA A 495 36.24 -6.62 -22.17
CA ALA A 495 36.91 -5.43 -21.63
C ALA A 495 36.94 -4.22 -22.59
N ASP A 496 37.22 -4.47 -23.88
CA ASP A 496 37.34 -3.43 -24.91
C ASP A 496 36.03 -3.17 -25.68
N TYR A 497 34.94 -3.89 -25.37
CA TYR A 497 33.65 -3.63 -26.00
C TYR A 497 33.15 -2.26 -25.59
N ARG A 498 32.70 -1.49 -26.58
CA ARG A 498 32.11 -0.17 -26.34
C ARG A 498 30.79 -0.30 -25.60
N LEU A 499 30.60 0.57 -24.61
CA LEU A 499 29.39 0.58 -23.81
C LEU A 499 28.25 1.21 -24.64
N GLY A 500 27.22 0.41 -24.91
CA GLY A 500 26.01 0.84 -25.61
C GLY A 500 26.06 0.91 -27.14
N SER A 501 27.11 0.38 -27.77
CA SER A 501 27.25 0.26 -29.23
C SER A 501 26.77 -1.07 -29.78
#